data_AF-A0A7J2HZA7-F1
#
_entry.id   AF-A0A7J2HZA7-F1
#
_cell.length_a   1.000
_cell.length_b   1.000
_cell.length_c   1.000
_cell.angle_alpha   90.00
_cell.angle_beta   90.00
_cell.angle_gamma   90.00
#
_symmetry.space_group_name_H-M   'P 1'
#
loop_
_entity.id
_entity.type
_entity.pdbx_description
1 polymer ?
#
loop_
_entity_poly.entity_id
_entity_poly.type
_entity_poly.pdbx_seq_one_letter_code
_entity_poly.pdbx_strand_id
1 'polypeptide(L)'
;MAVLKQDEILSLIEETVNAALKKGADEAEAFAYQGLTTNVVIERGQIAKSSRIIDVGLGVRTIVNKAVGFSYTNILDNKSAIEEAITRAIGSAKASKPDKDWHGLPEKKPYEETTGVYDSKVANLGPEDLVNVASVMLEAAEKTDKRALPIEGGAGASQLIMGVANSNGIVVFDQGTVIQCTLETIAQESGEVTPVCFEFNIERNYNINP
;
A
#
# COMPACT_ATOMS: atom_id res chain seq x y z
N MET A 1 6.73 -12.10 -8.47
CA MET A 1 5.27 -12.33 -8.47
C MET A 1 4.66 -11.31 -9.42
N ALA A 2 3.75 -11.71 -10.30
CA ALA A 2 3.04 -10.77 -11.17
C ALA A 2 1.96 -10.04 -10.36
N VAL A 3 1.63 -8.81 -10.77
CA VAL A 3 0.51 -8.05 -10.21
C VAL A 3 -0.77 -8.86 -10.43
N LEU A 4 -1.45 -9.25 -9.34
CA LEU A 4 -2.77 -9.88 -9.45
C LEU A 4 -3.76 -8.92 -10.13
N LYS A 5 -4.52 -9.45 -11.07
CA LYS A 5 -5.59 -8.73 -11.76
C LYS A 5 -6.81 -8.57 -10.85
N GLN A 6 -7.66 -7.62 -11.18
CA GLN A 6 -8.92 -7.37 -10.48
C GLN A 6 -9.74 -8.65 -10.26
N ASP A 7 -9.98 -9.44 -11.32
CA ASP A 7 -10.77 -10.66 -11.23
C ASP A 7 -10.12 -11.72 -10.32
N GLU A 8 -8.80 -11.81 -10.31
CA GLU A 8 -8.05 -12.74 -9.45
C GLU A 8 -8.18 -12.34 -7.97
N ILE A 9 -8.11 -11.04 -7.67
CA ILE A 9 -8.31 -10.52 -6.31
C ILE A 9 -9.74 -10.75 -5.84
N LEU A 10 -10.73 -10.44 -6.67
CA LEU A 10 -12.15 -10.64 -6.34
C LEU A 10 -12.46 -12.12 -6.08
N SER A 11 -11.97 -13.03 -6.93
CA SER A 11 -12.12 -14.48 -6.73
C SER A 11 -11.45 -14.92 -5.42
N LEU A 12 -10.21 -14.47 -5.16
CA LEU A 12 -9.45 -14.85 -3.97
C LEU A 12 -10.18 -14.49 -2.67
N ILE A 13 -10.65 -13.25 -2.54
CA ILE A 13 -11.32 -12.77 -1.33
C ILE A 13 -12.69 -13.46 -1.13
N GLU A 14 -13.45 -13.66 -2.21
CA GLU A 14 -14.76 -14.33 -2.15
C GLU A 14 -14.62 -15.81 -1.79
N GLU A 15 -13.66 -16.52 -2.40
CA GLU A 15 -13.35 -17.91 -2.05
C GLU A 15 -12.91 -18.05 -0.60
N THR A 16 -12.12 -17.09 -0.09
CA THR A 16 -11.63 -17.07 1.29
C THR A 16 -12.78 -16.92 2.29
N VAL A 17 -13.72 -15.97 2.05
CA VAL A 17 -14.92 -15.79 2.88
C VAL A 17 -15.77 -17.06 2.87
N ASN A 18 -16.05 -17.62 1.69
CA ASN A 18 -16.83 -18.84 1.54
C ASN A 18 -16.20 -20.05 2.26
N ALA A 19 -14.87 -20.17 2.19
CA ALA A 19 -14.14 -21.22 2.90
C ALA A 19 -14.19 -21.04 4.43
N ALA A 20 -14.09 -19.80 4.94
CA ALA A 20 -14.22 -19.51 6.36
C ALA A 20 -15.60 -19.85 6.91
N LEU A 21 -16.68 -19.49 6.20
CA LEU A 21 -18.04 -19.86 6.57
C LEU A 21 -18.23 -21.39 6.61
N LYS A 22 -17.74 -22.11 5.59
CA LYS A 22 -17.76 -23.59 5.56
C LYS A 22 -16.99 -24.24 6.72
N LYS A 23 -15.95 -23.58 7.25
CA LYS A 23 -15.15 -24.03 8.39
C LYS A 23 -15.73 -23.62 9.76
N GLY A 24 -16.91 -22.99 9.78
CA GLY A 24 -17.68 -22.72 10.98
C GLY A 24 -17.49 -21.33 11.59
N ALA A 25 -17.14 -20.34 10.77
CA ALA A 25 -17.34 -18.93 11.11
C ALA A 25 -18.82 -18.55 10.94
N ASP A 26 -19.37 -17.77 11.87
CA ASP A 26 -20.72 -17.19 11.74
C ASP A 26 -20.69 -16.04 10.71
N GLU A 27 -19.60 -15.26 10.72
CA GLU A 27 -19.34 -14.18 9.78
C GLU A 27 -17.84 -14.16 9.41
N ALA A 28 -17.51 -13.68 8.22
CA ALA A 28 -16.13 -13.58 7.77
C ALA A 28 -15.91 -12.38 6.84
N GLU A 29 -14.72 -11.79 6.91
CA GLU A 29 -14.21 -10.79 5.98
C GLU A 29 -12.81 -11.19 5.49
N ALA A 30 -12.56 -10.98 4.20
CA ALA A 30 -11.25 -11.10 3.59
C ALA A 30 -10.83 -9.76 3.01
N PHE A 31 -9.59 -9.35 3.31
CA PHE A 31 -8.97 -8.14 2.79
C PHE A 31 -7.69 -8.51 2.04
N ALA A 32 -7.67 -8.32 0.72
CA ALA A 32 -6.49 -8.50 -0.10
C ALA A 32 -5.83 -7.15 -0.39
N TYR A 33 -4.51 -7.11 -0.34
CA TYR A 33 -3.71 -5.94 -0.67
C TYR A 33 -2.54 -6.34 -1.57
N GLN A 34 -2.24 -5.46 -2.52
CA GLN A 34 -1.01 -5.51 -3.30
C GLN A 34 -0.50 -4.09 -3.56
N GLY A 35 0.71 -3.82 -3.10
CA GLY A 35 1.46 -2.59 -3.36
C GLY A 35 2.66 -2.85 -4.24
N LEU A 36 2.78 -2.11 -5.35
CA LEU A 36 3.97 -2.06 -6.18
C LEU A 36 4.59 -0.68 -6.04
N THR A 37 5.78 -0.59 -5.45
CA THR A 37 6.47 0.69 -5.23
C THR A 37 7.83 0.68 -5.89
N THR A 38 8.14 1.70 -6.67
CA THR A 38 9.48 1.98 -7.18
C THR A 38 9.99 3.24 -6.50
N ASN A 39 11.20 3.21 -5.94
CA ASN A 39 11.81 4.35 -5.25
C ASN A 39 13.26 4.56 -5.70
N VAL A 40 13.65 5.81 -5.83
CA VAL A 40 15.03 6.29 -5.98
C VAL A 40 15.37 7.15 -4.77
N VAL A 41 16.52 6.91 -4.16
CA VAL A 41 17.00 7.61 -2.96
C VAL A 41 18.21 8.46 -3.31
N ILE A 42 18.19 9.71 -2.84
CA ILE A 42 19.31 10.64 -2.89
C ILE A 42 20.00 10.62 -1.52
N GLU A 43 21.32 10.47 -1.51
CA GLU A 43 22.16 10.69 -0.34
C GLU A 43 23.37 11.52 -0.75
N ARG A 44 23.71 12.55 0.04
CA ARG A 44 24.89 13.41 -0.19
C ARG A 44 24.97 13.98 -1.61
N GLY A 45 23.83 14.44 -2.13
CA GLY A 45 23.72 15.05 -3.45
C GLY A 45 23.85 14.07 -4.63
N GLN A 46 23.77 12.77 -4.37
CA GLN A 46 23.89 11.74 -5.40
C GLN A 46 22.76 10.72 -5.28
N ILE A 47 22.37 10.14 -6.41
CA ILE A 47 21.46 9.00 -6.41
C ILE A 47 22.21 7.79 -5.85
N ALA A 48 21.82 7.38 -4.66
CA ALA A 48 22.51 6.33 -3.90
C ALA A 48 21.89 4.95 -4.10
N LYS A 49 20.58 4.89 -4.31
CA LYS A 49 19.85 3.62 -4.38
C LYS A 49 18.63 3.72 -5.29
N SER A 50 18.34 2.61 -5.97
CA SER A 50 17.04 2.35 -6.59
C SER A 50 16.50 1.03 -6.05
N SER A 51 15.19 0.97 -5.82
CA SER A 51 14.54 -0.24 -5.33
C SER A 51 13.14 -0.37 -5.89
N ARG A 52 12.71 -1.63 -6.04
CA ARG A 52 11.34 -1.98 -6.38
C ARG A 52 10.83 -2.95 -5.33
N ILE A 53 9.71 -2.60 -4.72
CA ILE A 53 9.08 -3.32 -3.62
C ILE A 53 7.74 -3.85 -4.10
N ILE A 54 7.51 -5.14 -3.86
CA ILE A 54 6.22 -5.78 -4.05
C ILE A 54 5.77 -6.22 -2.66
N ASP A 55 4.68 -5.63 -2.18
CA ASP A 55 4.06 -5.97 -0.92
C ASP A 55 2.69 -6.61 -1.20
N VAL A 56 2.41 -7.76 -0.60
CA VAL A 56 1.19 -8.54 -0.85
C VAL A 56 0.69 -9.16 0.44
N GLY A 57 -0.63 -9.19 0.61
CA GLY A 57 -1.22 -9.80 1.79
C GLY A 57 -2.71 -10.12 1.64
N LEU A 58 -3.15 -11.14 2.36
CA LEU A 58 -4.54 -11.50 2.57
C LEU A 58 -4.79 -11.59 4.06
N GLY A 59 -5.54 -10.62 4.58
CA GLY A 59 -6.08 -10.63 5.94
C GLY A 59 -7.42 -11.36 5.97
N VAL A 60 -7.64 -12.17 7.00
CA VAL A 60 -8.88 -12.90 7.24
C VAL A 60 -9.37 -12.56 8.64
N ARG A 61 -10.54 -11.95 8.73
CA ARG A 61 -11.26 -11.71 9.98
C ARG A 61 -12.44 -12.67 10.05
N THR A 62 -12.58 -13.39 11.14
CA THR A 62 -13.71 -14.31 11.36
C THR A 62 -14.39 -14.01 12.69
N ILE A 63 -15.67 -14.31 12.75
CA ILE A 63 -16.48 -14.17 13.95
C ILE A 63 -17.09 -15.53 14.27
N VAL A 64 -16.96 -15.94 15.54
CA VAL A 64 -17.56 -17.16 16.07
C VAL A 64 -18.16 -16.83 17.43
N ASN A 65 -19.48 -17.01 17.58
CA ASN A 65 -20.23 -16.67 18.78
C ASN A 65 -19.92 -15.23 19.28
N LYS A 66 -19.98 -14.25 18.36
CA LYS A 66 -19.63 -12.83 18.61
C LYS A 66 -18.19 -12.56 19.06
N ALA A 67 -17.31 -13.56 19.05
CA ALA A 67 -15.90 -13.36 19.33
C ALA A 67 -15.14 -13.18 18.01
N VAL A 68 -14.28 -12.16 17.95
CA VAL A 68 -13.51 -11.82 16.75
C VAL A 68 -12.16 -12.54 16.76
N GLY A 69 -11.79 -13.10 15.62
CA GLY A 69 -10.48 -13.66 15.35
C GLY A 69 -9.89 -13.11 14.07
N PHE A 70 -8.57 -13.05 14.00
CA PHE A 70 -7.86 -12.54 12.84
C PHE A 70 -6.61 -13.37 12.55
N SER A 71 -6.29 -13.52 11.28
CA SER A 71 -5.00 -14.02 10.79
C SER A 71 -4.72 -13.45 9.41
N TYR A 72 -3.50 -13.65 8.90
CA TYR A 72 -3.12 -13.20 7.58
C TYR A 72 -2.07 -14.12 6.96
N THR A 73 -1.87 -13.98 5.65
CA THR A 73 -0.78 -14.59 4.88
C THR A 73 -0.30 -13.64 3.79
N ASN A 74 0.98 -13.72 3.43
CA ASN A 74 1.56 -13.06 2.25
C ASN A 74 1.83 -14.04 1.09
N ILE A 75 1.41 -15.30 1.23
CA ILE A 75 1.56 -16.35 0.21
C ILE A 75 0.19 -16.61 -0.43
N LEU A 76 -0.14 -15.80 -1.45
CA LEU A 76 -1.47 -15.78 -2.08
C LEU A 76 -1.68 -16.87 -3.14
N ASP A 77 -0.60 -17.44 -3.67
CA ASP A 77 -0.62 -18.51 -4.68
C ASP A 77 -0.69 -19.92 -4.07
N ASN A 78 -0.65 -20.03 -2.74
CA ASN A 78 -0.70 -21.28 -2.02
C ASN A 78 -2.01 -21.44 -1.23
N LYS A 79 -2.89 -22.32 -1.74
CA LYS A 79 -4.17 -22.64 -1.08
C LYS A 79 -4.01 -23.13 0.36
N SER A 80 -2.96 -23.89 0.66
CA SER A 80 -2.70 -24.38 2.02
C SER A 80 -2.39 -23.23 2.99
N ALA A 81 -1.65 -22.21 2.55
CA ALA A 81 -1.34 -21.04 3.37
C ALA A 81 -2.59 -20.21 3.67
N ILE A 82 -3.48 -20.05 2.69
CA ILE A 82 -4.77 -19.38 2.86
C ILE A 82 -5.67 -20.16 3.83
N GLU A 83 -5.77 -21.48 3.64
CA GLU A 83 -6.55 -22.34 4.54
C GLU A 83 -6.03 -22.32 5.99
N GLU A 84 -4.71 -22.23 6.16
CA GLU A 84 -4.08 -22.07 7.46
C GLU A 84 -4.46 -20.73 8.11
N ALA A 85 -4.40 -19.61 7.35
CA ALA A 85 -4.82 -18.31 7.83
C ALA A 85 -6.29 -18.32 8.29
N ILE A 86 -7.18 -18.92 7.50
CA ILE A 86 -8.60 -19.10 7.89
C ILE A 86 -8.72 -19.90 9.19
N THR A 87 -8.00 -21.03 9.29
CA THR A 87 -8.06 -21.91 10.47
C THR A 87 -7.54 -21.19 11.71
N ARG A 88 -6.46 -20.42 11.60
CA ARG A 88 -5.90 -19.61 12.68
C ARG A 88 -6.83 -18.48 13.10
N ALA A 89 -7.49 -17.81 12.16
CA ALA A 89 -8.48 -16.78 12.47
C ALA A 89 -9.66 -17.37 13.27
N ILE A 90 -10.23 -18.49 12.82
CA ILE A 90 -11.31 -19.19 13.53
C ILE A 90 -10.86 -19.68 14.91
N GLY A 91 -9.64 -20.23 15.02
CA GLY A 91 -9.07 -20.63 16.31
C GLY A 91 -8.94 -19.46 17.28
N SER A 92 -8.49 -18.30 16.78
CA SER A 92 -8.37 -17.07 17.56
C SER A 92 -9.73 -16.54 18.02
N ALA A 93 -10.76 -16.60 17.17
CA ALA A 93 -12.13 -16.25 17.54
C ALA A 93 -12.65 -17.15 18.67
N LYS A 94 -12.49 -18.47 18.54
CA LYS A 94 -12.94 -19.46 19.55
C LYS A 94 -12.22 -19.33 20.89
N ALA A 95 -10.97 -18.86 20.90
CA ALA A 95 -10.20 -18.61 22.12
C ALA A 95 -10.51 -17.25 22.76
N SER A 96 -11.21 -16.36 22.04
CA SER A 96 -11.53 -15.02 22.49
C SER A 96 -12.86 -14.97 23.25
N LYS A 97 -13.05 -13.91 24.05
CA LYS A 97 -14.33 -13.67 24.73
C LYS A 97 -15.34 -13.10 23.73
N PRO A 98 -16.59 -13.58 23.73
CA PRO A 98 -17.66 -12.95 22.97
C PRO A 98 -17.76 -11.46 23.28
N ASP A 99 -17.82 -10.64 22.24
CA ASP A 99 -18.11 -9.22 22.35
C ASP A 99 -19.64 -9.03 22.40
N LYS A 100 -20.12 -8.46 23.50
CA LYS A 100 -21.57 -8.25 23.71
C LYS A 100 -22.13 -7.19 22.77
N ASP A 101 -21.29 -6.25 22.36
CA ASP A 101 -21.63 -5.12 21.51
C ASP A 101 -21.35 -5.42 20.02
N TRP A 102 -20.98 -6.66 19.69
CA TRP A 102 -20.87 -7.09 18.29
C TRP A 102 -22.25 -7.11 17.63
N HIS A 103 -22.40 -6.24 16.63
CA HIS A 103 -23.63 -6.07 15.86
C HIS A 103 -23.60 -6.72 14.47
N GLY A 104 -22.46 -7.29 14.07
CA GLY A 104 -22.25 -7.87 12.75
C GLY A 104 -21.29 -7.06 11.89
N LEU A 105 -20.82 -7.68 10.82
CA LEU A 105 -20.05 -7.04 9.75
C LEU A 105 -20.92 -6.04 8.96
N PRO A 106 -20.31 -5.08 8.26
CA PRO A 106 -21.06 -4.14 7.44
C PRO A 106 -21.94 -4.85 6.40
N GLU A 107 -23.20 -4.44 6.30
CA GLU A 107 -24.10 -4.85 5.22
C GLU A 107 -23.81 -4.08 3.93
N LYS A 108 -24.12 -4.69 2.78
CA LYS A 108 -24.00 -4.04 1.48
C LYS A 108 -24.88 -2.79 1.42
N LYS A 109 -24.25 -1.65 1.14
CA LYS A 109 -24.92 -0.37 0.92
C LYS A 109 -24.42 0.25 -0.40
N PRO A 110 -25.21 1.12 -1.05
CA PRO A 110 -24.70 1.93 -2.15
C PRO A 110 -23.49 2.76 -1.67
N TYR A 111 -22.47 2.82 -2.51
CA TYR A 111 -21.31 3.69 -2.32
C TYR A 111 -21.02 4.39 -3.64
N GLU A 112 -20.43 5.58 -3.56
CA GLU A 112 -20.04 6.35 -4.74
C GLU A 112 -18.72 5.82 -5.31
N GLU A 113 -18.59 5.88 -6.63
CA GLU A 113 -17.34 5.57 -7.30
C GLU A 113 -16.39 6.76 -7.17
N THR A 114 -15.13 6.49 -6.77
CA THR A 114 -14.13 7.54 -6.64
C THR A 114 -13.35 7.68 -7.96
N THR A 115 -13.36 8.86 -8.55
CA THR A 115 -12.63 9.14 -9.81
C THR A 115 -11.29 9.82 -9.55
N GLY A 116 -10.33 9.68 -10.46
CA GLY A 116 -9.04 10.40 -10.40
C GLY A 116 -8.06 9.85 -9.35
N VAL A 117 -8.29 8.61 -8.89
CA VAL A 117 -7.42 7.93 -7.90
C VAL A 117 -6.30 7.13 -8.54
N TYR A 118 -6.40 6.84 -9.83
CA TYR A 118 -5.47 6.01 -10.59
C TYR A 118 -5.03 6.71 -11.88
N ASP A 119 -3.71 6.77 -12.07
CA ASP A 119 -3.05 7.24 -13.28
C ASP A 119 -2.14 6.13 -13.84
N SER A 120 -2.47 5.64 -15.03
CA SER A 120 -1.70 4.58 -15.69
C SER A 120 -0.27 4.99 -15.99
N LYS A 121 0.02 6.29 -16.14
CA LYS A 121 1.39 6.78 -16.30
C LYS A 121 2.18 6.57 -15.02
N VAL A 122 1.61 6.94 -13.86
CA VAL A 122 2.27 6.75 -12.55
C VAL A 122 2.50 5.27 -12.27
N ALA A 123 1.51 4.41 -12.54
CA ALA A 123 1.62 2.96 -12.33
C ALA A 123 2.75 2.29 -13.14
N ASN A 124 3.15 2.89 -14.27
CA ASN A 124 4.15 2.35 -15.18
C ASN A 124 5.54 2.99 -15.01
N LEU A 125 5.73 3.92 -14.08
CA LEU A 125 7.03 4.56 -13.86
C LEU A 125 8.08 3.54 -13.41
N GLY A 126 9.18 3.51 -14.17
CA GLY A 126 10.35 2.72 -13.87
C GLY A 126 11.38 3.49 -13.03
N PRO A 127 12.45 2.80 -12.60
CA PRO A 127 13.60 3.44 -11.96
C PRO A 127 14.18 4.60 -12.76
N GLU A 128 14.26 4.48 -14.09
CA GLU A 128 14.86 5.51 -14.95
C GLU A 128 14.05 6.80 -14.95
N ASP A 129 12.71 6.71 -14.97
CA ASP A 129 11.83 7.88 -14.87
C ASP A 129 12.04 8.61 -13.54
N LEU A 130 12.14 7.87 -12.44
CA LEU A 130 12.35 8.43 -11.11
C LEU A 130 13.77 8.99 -10.91
N VAL A 131 14.77 8.42 -11.58
CA VAL A 131 16.13 8.98 -11.65
C VAL A 131 16.09 10.35 -12.33
N ASN A 132 15.31 10.52 -13.39
CA ASN A 132 15.15 11.81 -14.04
C ASN A 132 14.49 12.83 -13.09
N VAL A 133 13.43 12.44 -12.37
CA VAL A 133 12.79 13.28 -11.35
C VAL A 133 13.78 13.70 -10.27
N ALA A 134 14.56 12.75 -9.73
CA ALA A 134 15.60 13.02 -8.74
C ALA A 134 16.70 13.96 -9.27
N SER A 135 17.07 13.81 -10.54
CA SER A 135 18.10 14.64 -11.17
C SER A 135 17.64 16.09 -11.34
N VAL A 136 16.37 16.31 -11.69
CA VAL A 136 15.77 17.65 -11.76
C VAL A 136 15.83 18.36 -10.40
N MET A 137 15.47 17.67 -9.31
CA MET A 137 15.58 18.22 -7.94
C MET A 137 17.02 18.62 -7.59
N LEU A 138 18.00 17.76 -7.89
CA LEU A 138 19.42 18.02 -7.62
C LEU A 138 19.93 19.24 -8.41
N GLU A 139 19.59 19.31 -9.71
CA GLU A 139 19.95 20.45 -10.56
C GLU A 139 19.29 21.76 -10.08
N ALA A 140 18.05 21.71 -9.62
CA ALA A 140 17.33 22.87 -9.11
C ALA A 140 17.99 23.42 -7.84
N ALA A 141 18.39 22.55 -6.91
CA ALA A 141 19.13 22.94 -5.71
C ALA A 141 20.48 23.58 -6.06
N GLU A 142 21.27 22.96 -6.94
CA GLU A 142 22.58 23.48 -7.36
C GLU A 142 22.48 24.85 -8.04
N LYS A 143 21.46 25.04 -8.90
CA LYS A 143 21.21 26.31 -9.61
C LYS A 143 20.70 27.42 -8.69
N THR A 144 20.06 27.07 -7.57
CA THR A 144 19.51 28.03 -6.61
C THR A 144 20.62 28.73 -5.83
N ASP A 145 21.50 27.96 -5.18
CA ASP A 145 22.66 28.49 -4.47
C ASP A 145 23.71 27.39 -4.25
N LYS A 146 24.99 27.66 -4.55
CA LYS A 146 26.09 26.68 -4.35
C LYS A 146 26.31 26.29 -2.89
N ARG A 147 25.82 27.10 -1.96
CA ARG A 147 25.87 26.82 -0.52
C ARG A 147 24.84 25.78 -0.12
N ALA A 148 23.74 25.62 -0.87
CA ALA A 148 22.71 24.63 -0.63
C ALA A 148 23.19 23.25 -1.08
N LEU A 149 23.43 22.38 -0.11
CA LEU A 149 23.93 21.03 -0.28
C LEU A 149 22.77 20.05 -0.05
N PRO A 150 22.32 19.32 -1.08
CA PRO A 150 21.37 18.23 -0.89
C PRO A 150 22.01 17.12 -0.06
N ILE A 151 21.32 16.69 1.00
CA ILE A 151 21.83 15.68 1.93
C ILE A 151 21.03 14.38 1.85
N GLU A 152 19.71 14.47 1.70
CA GLU A 152 18.78 13.35 1.62
C GLU A 152 17.62 13.71 0.67
N GLY A 153 16.91 12.71 0.19
CA GLY A 153 15.73 12.92 -0.65
C GLY A 153 15.43 11.72 -1.52
N GLY A 154 14.56 11.92 -2.50
CA GLY A 154 14.22 10.87 -3.44
C GLY A 154 12.92 11.10 -4.18
N ALA A 155 12.65 10.20 -5.13
CA ALA A 155 11.41 10.14 -5.86
C ALA A 155 10.84 8.72 -5.78
N GLY A 156 9.53 8.62 -5.64
CA GLY A 156 8.82 7.35 -5.50
C GLY A 156 7.52 7.34 -6.27
N ALA A 157 7.16 6.18 -6.80
CA ALA A 157 5.86 5.94 -7.39
C ALA A 157 5.31 4.61 -6.91
N SER A 158 4.03 4.57 -6.59
CA SER A 158 3.33 3.38 -6.12
C SER A 158 2.01 3.16 -6.84
N GLN A 159 1.72 1.90 -7.14
CA GLN A 159 0.39 1.41 -7.45
C GLN A 159 -0.11 0.58 -6.25
N LEU A 160 -1.30 0.90 -5.78
CA LEU A 160 -1.96 0.23 -4.66
C LEU A 160 -3.23 -0.42 -5.17
N ILE A 161 -3.42 -1.68 -4.82
CA ILE A 161 -4.60 -2.46 -5.20
C ILE A 161 -5.16 -3.11 -3.93
N MET A 162 -6.47 -3.02 -3.77
CA MET A 162 -7.19 -3.52 -2.60
C MET A 162 -8.44 -4.27 -3.03
N GLY A 163 -8.76 -5.34 -2.30
CA GLY A 163 -10.02 -6.06 -2.43
C GLY A 163 -10.61 -6.37 -1.07
N VAL A 164 -11.91 -6.19 -0.90
CA VAL A 164 -12.63 -6.52 0.34
C VAL A 164 -13.85 -7.36 0.03
N ALA A 165 -13.99 -8.49 0.71
CA ALA A 165 -15.23 -9.27 0.69
C ALA A 165 -15.67 -9.62 2.10
N ASN A 166 -16.99 -9.69 2.32
CA ASN A 166 -17.53 -10.18 3.58
C ASN A 166 -18.78 -11.06 3.40
N SER A 167 -19.18 -11.73 4.47
CA SER A 167 -20.32 -12.65 4.49
C SER A 167 -21.70 -11.99 4.28
N ASN A 168 -21.78 -10.66 4.30
CA ASN A 168 -23.01 -9.90 4.01
C ASN A 168 -23.12 -9.47 2.53
N GLY A 169 -22.30 -10.06 1.65
CA GLY A 169 -22.36 -9.88 0.20
C GLY A 169 -21.64 -8.63 -0.31
N ILE A 170 -20.78 -8.02 0.49
CA ILE A 170 -19.79 -7.06 0.00
C ILE A 170 -18.71 -7.85 -0.71
N VAL A 171 -18.41 -7.48 -1.97
CA VAL A 171 -17.26 -7.95 -2.75
C VAL A 171 -16.86 -6.75 -3.62
N VAL A 172 -15.77 -6.08 -3.26
CA VAL A 172 -15.36 -4.81 -3.87
C VAL A 172 -13.87 -4.78 -4.13
N PHE A 173 -13.49 -4.02 -5.14
CA PHE A 173 -12.11 -3.78 -5.55
C PHE A 173 -11.89 -2.28 -5.67
N ASP A 174 -10.69 -1.83 -5.29
CA ASP A 174 -10.23 -0.48 -5.53
C ASP A 174 -8.76 -0.48 -5.93
N GLN A 175 -8.37 0.54 -6.68
CA GLN A 175 -6.98 0.77 -7.05
C GLN A 175 -6.65 2.26 -7.06
N GLY A 176 -5.40 2.57 -6.78
CA GLY A 176 -4.91 3.93 -6.88
C GLY A 176 -3.42 4.02 -7.12
N THR A 177 -2.99 5.21 -7.47
CA THR A 177 -1.58 5.56 -7.64
C THR A 177 -1.19 6.72 -6.75
N VAL A 178 0.09 6.77 -6.42
CA VAL A 178 0.73 7.91 -5.80
C VAL A 178 2.13 8.07 -6.39
N ILE A 179 2.53 9.31 -6.64
CA ILE A 179 3.88 9.70 -6.98
C ILE A 179 4.31 10.78 -6.01
N GLN A 180 5.56 10.74 -5.59
CA GLN A 180 6.12 11.70 -4.66
C GLN A 180 7.57 12.02 -5.01
N CYS A 181 7.99 13.24 -4.67
CA CYS A 181 9.37 13.65 -4.64
C CYS A 181 9.63 14.49 -3.39
N THR A 182 10.86 14.42 -2.88
CA THR A 182 11.31 15.21 -1.73
C THR A 182 12.81 15.45 -1.82
N LEU A 183 13.24 16.62 -1.37
CA LEU A 183 14.66 16.95 -1.26
C LEU A 183 14.92 17.68 0.05
N GLU A 184 15.95 17.23 0.77
CA GLU A 184 16.44 17.83 1.99
C GLU A 184 17.81 18.44 1.76
N THR A 185 17.99 19.67 2.22
CA THR A 185 19.20 20.46 2.02
C THR A 185 19.68 21.08 3.31
N ILE A 186 20.99 21.31 3.40
CA ILE A 186 21.61 22.23 4.37
C ILE A 186 22.36 23.31 3.59
N ALA A 187 22.48 24.51 4.14
CA ALA A 187 23.38 25.51 3.59
C ALA A 187 24.63 25.65 4.46
N GLN A 188 25.80 25.81 3.83
CA GLN A 188 27.07 26.05 4.52
C GLN A 188 27.73 27.35 4.07
N GLU A 189 28.07 28.22 5.02
CA GLU A 189 28.81 29.46 4.77
C GLU A 189 29.68 29.82 5.97
N SER A 190 30.93 30.22 5.73
CA SER A 190 31.85 30.71 6.78
C SER A 190 32.01 29.80 8.02
N GLY A 191 31.84 28.49 7.84
CA GLY A 191 31.93 27.50 8.93
C GLY A 191 30.62 27.29 9.70
N GLU A 192 29.56 28.01 9.36
CA GLU A 192 28.21 27.79 9.88
C GLU A 192 27.41 26.88 8.95
N VAL A 193 26.49 26.12 9.53
CA VAL A 193 25.61 25.19 8.82
C VAL A 193 24.18 25.45 9.28
N THR A 194 23.26 25.58 8.33
CA THR A 194 21.84 25.73 8.66
C THR A 194 21.26 24.43 9.22
N PRO A 195 20.08 24.49 9.88
CA PRO A 195 19.25 23.31 10.00
C PRO A 195 18.92 22.70 8.63
N VAL A 196 18.41 21.47 8.64
CA VAL A 196 17.86 20.83 7.45
C VAL A 196 16.59 21.56 7.03
N CYS A 197 16.53 21.93 5.76
CA CYS A 197 15.33 22.46 5.11
C CYS A 197 14.90 21.45 4.04
N PHE A 198 13.60 21.17 3.99
CA PHE A 198 13.02 20.18 3.08
C PHE A 198 11.84 20.75 2.31
N GLU A 199 11.64 20.23 1.10
CA GLU A 199 10.45 20.49 0.29
C GLU A 199 10.02 19.18 -0.38
N PHE A 200 8.71 19.01 -0.59
CA PHE A 200 8.13 17.80 -1.15
C PHE A 200 6.89 18.08 -1.99
N ASN A 201 6.59 17.16 -2.91
CA ASN A 201 5.31 17.16 -3.62
C ASN A 201 4.80 15.73 -3.76
N ILE A 202 3.49 15.55 -3.56
CA ILE A 202 2.81 14.25 -3.57
C ILE A 202 1.54 14.40 -4.38
N GLU A 203 1.38 13.57 -5.40
CA GLU A 203 0.25 13.59 -6.32
C GLU A 203 -0.28 12.18 -6.57
N ARG A 204 -1.54 12.07 -6.99
CA ARG A 204 -2.11 10.80 -7.50
C ARG A 204 -1.87 10.60 -8.99
N ASN A 205 -1.77 11.71 -9.71
CA ASN A 205 -1.55 11.78 -11.16
C ASN A 205 -0.14 12.30 -11.43
N TYR A 206 0.35 12.11 -12.65
CA TYR A 206 1.69 12.56 -13.06
C TYR A 206 1.74 14.09 -13.28
N ASN A 207 1.57 14.85 -12.21
CA ASN A 207 1.63 16.32 -12.20
C ASN A 207 2.63 16.82 -11.14
N ILE A 208 3.68 16.04 -10.89
CA ILE A 208 4.68 16.39 -9.88
C ILE A 208 5.54 17.58 -10.29
N ASN A 209 5.96 18.37 -9.32
CA ASN A 209 6.89 19.50 -9.48
C ASN A 209 8.19 19.24 -8.71
N PRO A 210 9.13 18.44 -9.29
CA PRO A 210 10.46 18.22 -8.73
C PRO A 210 11.39 19.42 -8.92
#